data_AF-A0A8S3ALN2-F1
#
_entry.id   AF-A0A8S3ALN2-F1
#
_cell.length_a   1.000
_cell.length_b   1.000
_cell.length_c   1.000
_cell.angle_alpha   90.00
_cell.angle_beta   90.00
_cell.angle_gamma   90.00
#
_symmetry.space_group_name_H-M   'P 1'
#
loop_
_entity.id
_entity.type
_entity.pdbx_description
1 polymer ?
#
loop_
_entity_poly.entity_id
_entity_poly.type
_entity_poly.pdbx_seq_one_letter_code
_entity_poly.pdbx_strand_id
1 'polypeptide(L)' 'NDQIRQSEQLETRFDELLKKKSDLESRINRIPIRGLTSSDKQLVDVLEREIERVEQQLSSVKLELRKMNILPTY' A
#
# COMPACT_ATOMS: atom_id res chain seq x y z
N ASN A 1 13.52 22.72 -10.88
CA ASN A 1 12.34 22.17 -11.58
C ASN A 1 12.22 20.66 -11.48
N ASP A 2 13.30 19.88 -11.64
CA ASP A 2 13.18 18.41 -11.62
C ASP A 2 12.85 17.81 -10.24
N GLN A 3 13.34 18.44 -9.17
CA GLN A 3 13.09 17.99 -7.79
C GLN A 3 11.62 18.14 -7.37
N ILE A 4 10.93 19.18 -7.87
CA ILE A 4 9.49 19.39 -7.62
C ILE A 4 8.68 18.30 -8.32
N ARG A 5 8.98 18.02 -9.60
CA ARG A 5 8.31 16.96 -10.36
C ARG A 5 8.52 15.58 -9.73
N GLN A 6 9.71 15.31 -9.22
CA GLN A 6 10.01 14.05 -8.55
C GLN A 6 9.23 13.92 -7.24
N SER A 7 9.06 15.01 -6.48
CA SER A 7 8.19 15.03 -5.30
C SER A 7 6.74 14.71 -5.64
N GLU A 8 6.17 15.43 -6.61
CA GLU A 8 4.77 15.26 -7.02
C GLU A 8 4.49 13.82 -7.47
N GLN A 9 5.44 13.20 -8.18
CA GLN A 9 5.35 11.80 -8.59
C GLN A 9 5.38 10.84 -7.39
N LEU A 10 6.25 11.09 -6.41
CA LEU A 10 6.34 10.28 -5.20
C LEU A 10 5.10 10.44 -4.30
N GLU A 11 4.56 11.65 -4.17
CA GLU A 11 3.31 11.93 -3.46
C GLU A 11 2.12 11.24 -4.14
N THR A 12 1.98 11.39 -5.46
CA THR A 12 0.93 10.69 -6.23
C THR A 12 1.01 9.18 -6.05
N ARG A 13 2.23 8.62 -6.16
CA ARG A 13 2.45 7.19 -5.96
C ARG A 13 2.15 6.75 -4.53
N PHE A 14 2.43 7.60 -3.54
CA PHE A 14 2.11 7.33 -2.15
C PHE A 14 0.60 7.20 -1.95
N ASP A 15 -0.18 8.14 -2.48
CA ASP A 15 -1.64 8.15 -2.41
C ASP A 15 -2.27 6.95 -3.13
N GLU A 16 -1.75 6.61 -4.32
CA GLU A 16 -2.18 5.43 -5.07
C GLU A 16 -1.97 4.14 -4.27
N LEU A 17 -0.80 4.00 -3.62
CA LEU A 17 -0.49 2.84 -2.79
C LEU A 17 -1.38 2.77 -1.54
N LEU A 18 -1.68 3.91 -0.89
CA LEU A 18 -2.61 3.96 0.23
C LEU A 18 -4.02 3.52 -0.19
N LYS A 19 -4.50 4.04 -1.32
CA LYS A 19 -5.81 3.64 -1.88
C LYS A 19 -5.84 2.15 -2.21
N LYS A 20 -4.78 1.64 -2.83
CA LYS A 20 -4.64 0.21 -3.16
C LYS A 20 -4.68 -0.65 -1.90
N LYS A 21 -3.94 -0.27 -0.85
CA LYS A 21 -3.96 -0.99 0.43
C LYS A 21 -5.38 -1.04 1.02
N SER A 22 -6.07 0.09 1.06
CA SER A 22 -7.44 0.18 1.59
C SER A 22 -8.43 -0.68 0.79
N ASP A 23 -8.29 -0.76 -0.54
CA ASP A 23 -9.09 -1.64 -1.38
C ASP A 23 -8.83 -3.12 -1.06
N LEU A 24 -7.57 -3.53 -0.91
CA LEU A 24 -7.21 -4.90 -0.55
C LEU A 24 -7.77 -5.30 0.82
N GLU A 25 -7.63 -4.45 1.83
CA GLU A 25 -8.21 -4.66 3.16
C GLU A 25 -9.74 -4.77 3.08
N SER A 26 -10.38 -3.91 2.27
CA SER A 26 -11.83 -3.98 2.04
C SER A 26 -12.26 -5.28 1.37
N ARG A 27 -11.44 -5.81 0.46
CA ARG A 27 -11.69 -7.10 -0.20
C ARG A 27 -11.60 -8.26 0.80
N ILE A 28 -10.60 -8.26 1.69
CA ILE A 28 -10.50 -9.26 2.77
C ILE A 28 -11.74 -9.19 3.67
N ASN A 29 -12.14 -7.99 4.08
CA ASN A 29 -13.30 -7.79 4.97
C ASN A 29 -14.63 -8.24 4.35
N ARG A 30 -14.71 -8.38 3.02
CA ARG A 30 -15.89 -8.92 2.32
C ARG A 30 -15.91 -10.44 2.26
N ILE A 31 -14.82 -11.13 2.60
CA ILE A 31 -14.74 -12.59 2.60
C ILE A 31 -15.50 -13.11 3.84
N PRO A 32 -16.51 -13.99 3.68
CA PRO A 32 -17.29 -14.49 4.80
C PRO A 32 -16.43 -15.29 5.77
N ILE A 33 -16.39 -14.89 7.04
CA ILE A 33 -15.62 -15.59 8.10
C ILE A 33 -16.28 -16.94 8.45
N ARG A 34 -17.61 -17.05 8.29
CA ARG A 34 -18.37 -18.29 8.54
C ARG A 34 -18.47 -19.11 7.27
N GLY A 35 -18.08 -20.38 7.34
CA GLY A 35 -18.12 -21.29 6.19
C GLY A 35 -16.98 -21.08 5.19
N LEU A 36 -15.84 -20.56 5.64
CA LEU A 36 -14.63 -20.38 4.83
C LEU A 36 -14.28 -21.66 4.06
N THR A 37 -14.33 -21.57 2.74
CA THR A 37 -13.84 -22.63 1.86
C THR A 37 -12.31 -22.57 1.77
N SER A 38 -11.70 -23.64 1.27
CA SER A 38 -10.26 -23.67 0.99
C SER A 38 -9.85 -22.59 -0.01
N SER A 39 -10.72 -22.28 -0.98
CA SER A 39 -10.51 -21.22 -1.96
C SER A 39 -10.55 -19.82 -1.32
N ASP A 40 -11.46 -19.61 -0.37
CA ASP A 40 -11.54 -18.33 0.36
C ASP A 40 -10.27 -18.09 1.18
N LYS A 41 -9.75 -19.13 1.85
CA LYS A 41 -8.49 -19.04 2.60
C LYS A 41 -7.32 -18.71 1.69
N GLN A 42 -7.21 -19.39 0.53
CA GLN A 42 -6.18 -19.07 -0.46
C GLN A 42 -6.30 -17.64 -0.98
N LEU A 43 -7.51 -17.14 -1.18
CA LEU A 43 -7.74 -15.76 -1.59
C LEU A 43 -7.29 -14.76 -0.50
N VAL A 44 -7.62 -15.02 0.77
CA VAL A 44 -7.13 -14.21 1.90
C VAL A 44 -5.60 -14.19 1.91
N ASP A 45 -4.95 -15.34 1.85
CA ASP A 45 -3.47 -15.44 1.85
C ASP A 45 -2.84 -14.63 0.71
N VAL A 46 -3.46 -14.64 -0.48
CA VAL A 46 -2.98 -13.86 -1.64
C VAL A 46 -3.15 -12.37 -1.40
N LEU A 47 -4.30 -11.94 -0.86
CA LEU A 47 -4.58 -10.53 -0.56
C LEU A 47 -3.65 -10.00 0.53
N GLU A 48 -3.39 -10.78 1.59
CA GLU A 48 -2.46 -10.43 2.66
C GLU A 48 -1.03 -10.24 2.13
N ARG A 49 -0.54 -11.16 1.29
CA ARG A 49 0.77 -11.00 0.62
C ARG A 49 0.83 -9.78 -0.29
N GLU A 50 -0.29 -9.42 -0.92
CA GLU A 50 -0.34 -8.20 -1.75
C GLU A 50 -0.30 -6.95 -0.88
N ILE A 51 -0.97 -6.94 0.28
CA ILE A 51 -0.89 -5.86 1.27
C ILE A 51 0.55 -5.69 1.76
N GLU A 52 1.23 -6.77 2.15
CA GLU A 52 2.63 -6.72 2.59
C GLU A 52 3.55 -6.07 1.54
N ARG A 53 3.36 -6.41 0.26
CA ARG A 53 4.13 -5.80 -0.85
C ARG A 53 3.83 -4.31 -0.97
N VAL A 54 2.56 -3.91 -0.86
CA VAL A 54 2.16 -2.49 -0.90
C VAL A 54 2.76 -1.73 0.28
N GLU A 55 2.83 -2.33 1.47
CA GLU A 55 3.46 -1.73 2.66
C GLU A 55 4.97 -1.54 2.49
N GLN A 56 5.67 -2.51 1.88
CA GLN A 56 7.08 -2.36 1.53
C GLN A 56 7.31 -1.21 0.52
N GLN A 57 6.43 -1.09 -0.47
CA GLN A 57 6.47 0.02 -1.43
C GLN A 57 6.19 1.37 -0.77
N LEU A 58 5.17 1.46 0.09
CA LEU A 58 4.87 2.66 0.87
C LEU A 58 6.05 3.07 1.74
N SER A 59 6.71 2.11 2.38
CA SER A 59 7.89 2.37 3.22
C SER A 59 9.05 2.92 2.40
N SER A 60 9.26 2.37 1.19
CA SER A 60 10.27 2.86 0.25
C SER A 60 9.97 4.28 -0.23
N VAL A 61 8.73 4.57 -0.62
CA VAL A 61 8.31 5.92 -1.05
C VAL A 61 8.43 6.93 0.09
N LYS A 62 8.01 6.58 1.31
CA LYS A 62 8.20 7.43 2.51
C LYS A 62 9.67 7.76 2.74
N LEU A 63 10.57 6.79 2.56
CA LEU A 63 12.00 7.00 2.73
C LEU A 63 12.54 7.98 1.68
N GLU A 64 12.13 7.83 0.41
CA GLU A 64 12.54 8.77 -0.65
C GLU A 64 12.02 10.19 -0.41
N LEU A 65 10.75 10.34 0.01
CA LEU A 65 10.17 11.64 0.38
C LEU A 65 10.92 12.29 1.55
N ARG A 66 11.35 11.50 2.55
CA ARG A 66 12.20 11.99 3.66
C ARG A 66 13.58 12.45 3.18
N LYS A 67 14.23 11.70 2.30
CA LYS A 67 15.53 12.08 1.71
C LYS A 67 15.46 13.42 0.96
N MET A 68 14.29 13.74 0.42
CA MET A 68 14.04 15.01 -0.27
C MET A 68 13.63 16.16 0.68
N ASN A 69 13.65 15.94 2.00
CA ASN A 69 13.19 16.89 3.05
C ASN A 69 11.71 17.30 2.94
N ILE A 70 10.87 16.41 2.39
CA ILE A 70 9.44 16.69 2.14
C ILE A 70 8.57 16.20 3.28
N LEU A 71 8.97 15.08 3.92
CA LEU A 71 8.36 14.59 5.15
C LEU A 71 9.26 14.89 6.35
N PRO A 72 8.72 15.36 7.48
CA PRO A 72 9.49 15.58 8.69
C PRO A 72 10.08 14.27 9.22
N THR A 73 11.36 14.30 9.58
CA THR A 73 12.03 13.26 10.36
C THR A 73 11.73 13.51 11.84
N TYR A 74 10.77 12.77 12.38
CA TYR A 74 10.60 12.60 13.82
C TYR A 74 11.17 11.25 14.24
#